data_AF-A0AAT9LDF3-F1
#
_entry.id   AF-A0AAT9LDF3-F1
#
_cell.length_a   1.000
_cell.length_b   1.000
_cell.length_c   1.000
_cell.angle_alpha   90.00
_cell.angle_beta   90.00
_cell.angle_gamma   90.00
#
_symmetry.space_group_name_H-M   'P 1'
#
loop_
_entity.id
_entity.type
_entity.pdbx_description
1 polymer ?
#
loop_
_entity_poly.entity_id
_entity_poly.type
_entity_poly.pdbx_seq_one_letter_code
_entity_poly.pdbx_strand_id
1 'polypeptide(L)'
;MSRFLRVGVIADRLDDIIEASSLILECADSGEAESLVKIKELAGDIKEMARGIKEFISRWDCEPIIYTGRGTTDEIINMLDQLISKAESL
;
A
#
# COMPACT_ATOMS: atom_id res chain seq x y z
N MET A 1 -4.05 10.96 20.33
CA MET A 1 -4.08 10.11 19.12
C MET A 1 -2.66 10.05 18.58
N SER A 2 -2.20 8.89 18.10
CA SER A 2 -0.86 8.71 17.52
C SER A 2 -0.64 9.66 16.33
N ARG A 3 0.58 10.19 16.19
CA ARG A 3 0.98 10.99 15.00
C ARG A 3 1.30 10.11 13.78
N PHE A 4 1.37 8.80 13.96
CA PHE A 4 1.74 7.81 12.96
C PHE A 4 0.56 6.92 12.55
N LEU A 5 0.43 6.69 11.25
CA LEU A 5 -0.55 5.79 10.66
C LEU A 5 0.00 4.36 10.58
N ARG A 6 -0.85 3.38 10.88
CA ARG A 6 -0.53 1.97 10.62
C ARG A 6 -0.53 1.73 9.11
N VAL A 7 0.44 0.97 8.61
CA VAL A 7 0.59 0.68 7.17
C VAL A 7 -0.52 -0.20 6.58
N GLY A 8 -1.41 -0.74 7.42
CA GLY A 8 -2.45 -1.70 7.02
C GLY A 8 -3.23 -1.30 5.78
N VAL A 9 -3.63 -0.03 5.66
CA VAL A 9 -4.38 0.47 4.49
C VAL A 9 -3.58 0.34 3.18
N ILE A 10 -2.27 0.52 3.23
CA ILE A 10 -1.41 0.35 2.04
C ILE A 10 -1.21 -1.13 1.76
N ALA A 11 -1.03 -1.96 2.80
CA ALA A 11 -0.87 -3.40 2.66
C ALA A 11 -2.10 -4.04 2.00
N ASP A 12 -3.31 -3.74 2.50
CA ASP A 12 -4.57 -4.26 1.94
C ASP A 12 -4.71 -3.90 0.45
N ARG A 13 -4.33 -2.67 0.07
CA ARG A 13 -4.38 -2.22 -1.34
C ARG A 13 -3.33 -2.86 -2.22
N LEU A 14 -2.18 -3.25 -1.67
CA LEU A 14 -1.17 -3.99 -2.40
C LEU A 14 -1.62 -5.45 -2.62
N ASP A 15 -2.29 -6.04 -1.64
CA ASP A 15 -2.88 -7.38 -1.78
C ASP A 15 -3.95 -7.39 -2.89
N ASP A 16 -4.83 -6.38 -2.94
CA ASP A 16 -5.82 -6.21 -4.03
C ASP A 16 -5.13 -6.16 -5.42
N ILE A 17 -4.00 -5.43 -5.53
CA ILE A 17 -3.22 -5.33 -6.77
C ILE A 17 -2.60 -6.66 -7.16
N ILE A 18 -2.05 -7.41 -6.19
CA ILE A 18 -1.43 -8.72 -6.43
C ILE A 18 -2.49 -9.72 -6.91
N GLU A 19 -3.68 -9.73 -6.30
CA GLU A 19 -4.78 -10.60 -6.70
C GLU A 19 -5.22 -10.31 -8.14
N ALA A 20 -5.51 -9.04 -8.46
CA ALA A 20 -5.89 -8.65 -9.82
C ALA A 20 -4.80 -8.96 -10.85
N SER A 21 -3.52 -8.79 -10.49
CA SER A 21 -2.38 -9.12 -11.35
C SER A 21 -2.28 -10.63 -11.61
N SER A 22 -2.60 -11.46 -10.61
CA SER A 22 -2.60 -12.91 -10.73
C SER A 22 -3.70 -13.38 -11.67
N LEU A 23 -4.89 -12.78 -11.58
CA LEU A 23 -6.00 -13.05 -12.50
C LEU A 23 -5.67 -12.70 -13.96
N ILE A 24 -4.86 -11.66 -14.21
CA ILE A 24 -4.37 -11.35 -15.56
C ILE A 24 -3.50 -12.47 -16.10
N LEU A 25 -2.56 -12.98 -15.29
CA LEU A 25 -1.66 -14.06 -15.70
C LEU A 25 -2.45 -15.32 -16.04
N GLU A 26 -3.42 -15.70 -15.20
CA GLU A 26 -4.29 -16.84 -15.46
C GLU A 26 -5.10 -16.67 -16.75
N CYS A 27 -5.63 -15.48 -17.01
CA CYS A 27 -6.34 -15.20 -18.26
C CYS A 27 -5.38 -15.26 -19.46
N ALA A 28 -4.18 -14.71 -19.35
CA ALA A 28 -3.20 -14.74 -20.44
C ALA A 28 -2.78 -16.17 -20.79
N ASP A 29 -2.65 -17.04 -19.79
CA ASP A 29 -2.27 -18.44 -19.95
C ASP A 29 -3.41 -19.31 -20.53
N SER A 30 -4.68 -18.92 -20.37
CA SER A 30 -5.82 -19.67 -20.90
C SER A 30 -5.95 -19.62 -22.43
N GLY A 31 -5.38 -18.59 -23.08
CA GLY A 31 -5.36 -18.47 -24.55
C GLY A 31 -6.72 -18.23 -25.22
N GLU A 32 -7.77 -17.95 -24.45
CA GLU A 32 -9.13 -17.74 -24.95
C GLU A 32 -9.30 -16.38 -25.63
N ALA A 33 -10.10 -16.26 -26.69
CA ALA A 33 -10.31 -14.99 -27.39
C ALA A 33 -11.00 -13.92 -26.50
N GLU A 34 -11.86 -14.34 -25.55
CA GLU A 34 -12.47 -13.46 -24.55
C GLU A 34 -11.48 -12.97 -23.49
N SER A 35 -10.33 -13.65 -23.36
CA SER A 35 -9.27 -13.30 -22.40
C SER A 35 -8.74 -11.90 -22.61
N LEU A 36 -8.64 -11.42 -23.86
CA LEU A 36 -8.03 -10.12 -24.16
C LEU A 36 -8.86 -8.92 -23.66
N VAL A 37 -10.20 -9.07 -23.63
CA VAL A 37 -11.09 -8.05 -23.04
C VAL A 37 -10.95 -8.06 -21.52
N LYS A 38 -11.01 -9.25 -20.91
CA LYS A 38 -10.88 -9.42 -19.46
C LYS A 38 -9.53 -8.96 -18.92
N ILE A 39 -8.43 -9.23 -19.64
CA ILE A 39 -7.09 -8.73 -19.32
C ILE A 39 -7.05 -7.21 -19.33
N LYS A 40 -7.70 -6.56 -20.31
CA LYS A 40 -7.74 -5.09 -20.37
C LYS A 40 -8.51 -4.49 -19.20
N GLU A 41 -9.62 -5.10 -18.79
CA GLU A 41 -10.40 -4.69 -17.63
C GLU A 41 -9.57 -4.80 -16.35
N LEU A 42 -9.01 -5.98 -16.08
CA LEU A 42 -8.15 -6.22 -14.91
C LEU A 42 -6.93 -5.29 -14.89
N ALA A 43 -6.30 -5.04 -16.03
CA ALA A 43 -5.17 -4.10 -16.13
C ALA A 43 -5.60 -2.66 -15.84
N GLY A 44 -6.83 -2.29 -16.23
CA GLY A 44 -7.46 -1.03 -15.87
C GLY A 44 -7.64 -0.91 -14.35
N ASP A 45 -8.17 -1.94 -13.72
CA ASP A 45 -8.39 -1.97 -12.26
C ASP A 45 -7.08 -1.83 -11.49
N ILE A 46 -6.04 -2.59 -11.86
CA ILE A 46 -4.69 -2.47 -11.28
C ILE A 46 -4.17 -1.04 -11.41
N LYS A 47 -4.33 -0.44 -12.59
CA LYS A 47 -3.85 0.93 -12.84
C LYS A 47 -4.59 1.95 -11.96
N GLU A 48 -5.90 1.81 -11.76
CA GLU A 48 -6.66 2.70 -10.88
C GLU A 48 -6.29 2.49 -9.41
N MET A 49 -6.13 1.25 -8.96
CA MET A 49 -5.66 0.94 -7.60
C MET A 49 -4.27 1.52 -7.33
N ALA A 50 -3.32 1.29 -8.23
CA ALA A 50 -1.96 1.82 -8.12
C ALA A 50 -1.93 3.36 -8.15
N ARG A 51 -2.79 3.98 -8.97
CA ARG A 51 -2.94 5.44 -8.98
C ARG A 51 -3.48 5.95 -7.65
N GLY A 52 -4.49 5.30 -7.08
CA GLY A 52 -5.05 5.64 -5.78
C GLY A 52 -4.01 5.62 -4.66
N ILE A 53 -3.17 4.57 -4.61
CA ILE A 53 -2.06 4.48 -3.65
C ILE A 53 -1.06 5.63 -3.87
N LYS A 54 -0.65 5.87 -5.12
CA LYS A 54 0.31 6.93 -5.44
C LYS A 54 -0.21 8.32 -5.06
N GLU A 55 -1.46 8.62 -5.40
CA GLU A 55 -2.10 9.89 -5.04
C GLU A 55 -2.20 10.04 -3.52
N PHE A 56 -2.56 8.98 -2.81
CA PHE A 56 -2.63 8.98 -1.35
C PHE A 56 -1.27 9.31 -0.71
N ILE A 57 -0.19 8.65 -1.14
CA ILE A 57 1.17 8.90 -0.64
C ILE A 57 1.64 10.31 -1.01
N SER A 58 1.32 10.79 -2.22
CA SER A 58 1.75 12.12 -2.69
C SER A 58 1.16 13.30 -1.93
N ARG A 59 0.11 13.08 -1.14
CA ARG A 59 -0.52 14.11 -0.29
C ARG A 59 0.20 14.30 1.05
N TRP A 60 1.19 13.47 1.36
CA TRP A 60 1.93 13.56 2.61
C TRP A 60 3.00 14.64 2.51
N ASP A 61 3.20 15.38 3.59
CA ASP A 61 4.21 16.45 3.66
C ASP A 61 5.65 15.92 3.58
N CYS A 62 5.85 14.61 3.78
CA CYS A 62 7.14 13.93 3.70
C CYS A 62 6.99 12.47 3.25
N GLU A 63 8.11 11.86 2.87
CA GLU A 63 8.15 10.44 2.51
C GLU A 63 7.78 9.52 3.70
N PRO A 64 7.06 8.41 3.45
CA PRO A 64 6.76 7.41 4.48
C PRO A 64 8.02 6.90 5.19
N ILE A 65 7.98 6.79 6.51
CA ILE A 65 8.99 6.04 7.26
C ILE A 65 8.57 4.56 7.27
N ILE A 66 9.44 3.70 6.73
CA ILE A 66 9.28 2.25 6.80
C ILE A 66 10.22 1.72 7.89
N TYR A 67 9.65 1.17 8.96
CA TYR A 67 10.42 0.53 10.03
C TYR A 67 10.45 -0.98 9.83
N THR A 68 11.65 -1.54 9.63
CA THR A 68 11.88 -2.98 9.39
C THR A 68 12.48 -3.72 10.60
N GLY A 69 12.57 -3.06 11.75
CA GLY A 69 13.08 -3.65 12.99
C GLY A 69 12.07 -4.57 13.68
N ARG A 70 12.45 -5.08 14.85
CA ARG A 70 11.56 -5.89 15.70
C ARG A 70 10.57 -5.01 16.47
N GLY A 71 9.40 -5.55 16.76
CA GLY A 71 8.33 -4.90 17.52
C GLY A 71 7.01 -4.92 16.75
N THR A 72 5.91 -4.79 17.49
CA THR A 72 4.58 -4.57 16.91
C THR A 72 4.45 -3.13 16.43
N THR A 73 3.55 -2.87 15.47
CA THR A 73 3.29 -1.51 14.97
C THR A 73 2.99 -0.52 16.10
N ASP A 74 2.24 -0.94 17.13
CA ASP A 74 1.86 -0.07 18.24
C ASP A 74 3.03 0.27 19.17
N GLU A 75 3.95 -0.69 19.42
CA GLU A 75 5.16 -0.43 20.18
C GLU A 75 6.06 0.59 19.48
N ILE A 76 6.21 0.45 18.16
CA ILE A 76 7.03 1.36 17.35
C ILE A 76 6.42 2.76 17.27
N ILE A 77 5.11 2.85 17.08
CA ILE A 77 4.38 4.11 17.11
C ILE A 77 4.60 4.82 18.45
N ASN A 78 4.42 4.12 19.57
CA ASN A 78 4.63 4.69 20.91
C ASN A 78 6.07 5.16 21.12
N MET A 79 7.06 4.39 20.65
CA MET A 79 8.47 4.79 20.71
C MET A 79 8.72 6.09 19.94
N LEU A 80 8.21 6.19 18.71
CA LEU A 80 8.39 7.38 17.88
C LEU A 80 7.69 8.61 18.47
N ASP A 81 6.47 8.46 19.01
CA ASP A 81 5.76 9.53 19.70
C ASP A 81 6.54 10.07 20.91
N GLN A 82 7.19 9.17 21.68
CA GLN A 82 8.04 9.57 22.80
C GLN A 82 9.30 10.33 22.35
N LEU A 83 9.92 9.90 21.24
CA LEU A 83 11.11 10.57 20.71
C LEU A 83 10.78 11.98 20.22
N ILE A 84 9.66 12.16 19.51
CA ILE A 84 9.20 13.48 19.07
C ILE A 84 8.89 14.38 20.28
N SER A 85 8.17 13.86 21.28
CA SER A 85 7.82 14.64 22.47
C SER A 85 9.06 15.13 23.23
N LYS A 86 10.12 14.32 23.28
CA LYS A 86 11.40 14.72 23.87
C LYS A 86 12.10 15.79 23.04
N ALA A 87 12.11 15.66 21.72
CA ALA A 87 12.73 16.62 20.82
C ALA A 87 12.04 18.00 20.88
N GLU A 88 10.72 18.05 21.01
CA GLU A 88 9.94 19.30 21.15
C GLU A 88 10.11 19.97 22.53
N SER A 89 10.57 19.22 23.54
CA SER A 89 10.80 19.74 24.90
C SER A 89 12.20 20.33 25.13
N LEU A 90 13.07 20.26 24.11
CA LEU A 90 14.43 20.83 24.09
C LEU A 90 14.43 22.21 23.44
#